data_AF-A0A519P179-F1
#
_entry.id   AF-A0A519P179-F1
#
_cell.length_a   1.000
_cell.length_b   1.000
_cell.length_c   1.000
_cell.angle_alpha   90.00
_cell.angle_beta   90.00
_cell.angle_gamma   90.00
#
_symmetry.space_group_name_H-M   'P 1'
#
loop_
_entity.id
_entity.type
_entity.pdbx_description
1 polymer ?
#
loop_
_entity_poly.entity_id
_entity_poly.type
_entity_poly.pdbx_seq_one_letter_code
_entity_poly.pdbx_strand_id
1 'polypeptide(L)'
;ALVTGSLWGQPMWGTWWVWDARLTSVLVLFLLYVGYMALRASIDDETRAARAAAVLGLVGLINLPIVKFSVDWWNTLHQPASLLRAGGSSLDPAYLQPLLTMMAAYGVLFLALWITAIRTEVRRRRAAALAARAARFA
;
A
#
# COMPACT_ATOMS: atom_id res chain seq x y z
N ALA A 1 -9.22 2.60 -3.87
CA ALA A 1 -8.23 3.36 -4.65
C ALA A 1 -8.66 3.50 -6.10
N LEU A 2 -8.76 2.43 -6.90
CA LEU A 2 -9.11 2.53 -8.33
C LEU A 2 -10.50 3.15 -8.56
N VAL A 3 -11.55 2.58 -7.95
CA VAL A 3 -12.94 3.10 -8.12
C VAL A 3 -13.08 4.54 -7.64
N THR A 4 -12.68 4.80 -6.38
CA THR A 4 -12.72 6.15 -5.79
C THR A 4 -11.85 7.14 -6.56
N GLY A 5 -10.74 6.69 -7.12
CA GLY A 5 -9.85 7.47 -7.97
C GLY A 5 -10.46 7.82 -9.32
N SER A 6 -11.13 6.88 -9.99
CA SER A 6 -11.88 7.14 -11.22
C SER A 6 -13.05 8.10 -11.01
N LEU A 7 -13.77 7.97 -9.89
CA LEU A 7 -14.85 8.91 -9.52
C LEU A 7 -14.33 10.35 -9.36
N TRP A 8 -13.14 10.52 -8.80
CA TRP A 8 -12.49 11.83 -8.70
C TRP A 8 -11.84 12.28 -10.01
N GLY A 9 -11.30 11.35 -10.80
CA GLY A 9 -10.61 11.65 -12.06
C GLY A 9 -11.52 12.23 -13.13
N GLN A 10 -12.78 11.79 -13.21
CA GLN A 10 -13.72 12.30 -14.22
C GLN A 10 -13.94 13.83 -14.12
N PRO A 11 -14.30 14.42 -12.97
CA PRO A 11 -14.49 15.87 -12.88
C PRO A 11 -13.18 16.65 -13.00
N MET A 12 -12.04 16.06 -12.63
CA MET A 12 -10.74 16.75 -12.60
C MET A 12 -10.01 16.75 -13.94
N TRP A 13 -10.14 15.66 -14.71
CA TRP A 13 -9.36 15.42 -15.93
C TRP A 13 -10.22 15.07 -17.14
N GLY A 14 -11.55 15.03 -16.99
CA GLY A 14 -12.48 14.73 -18.08
C GLY A 14 -12.54 13.25 -18.49
N THR A 15 -11.90 12.35 -17.75
CA THR A 15 -11.87 10.91 -18.06
C THR A 15 -11.85 10.05 -16.80
N TRP A 16 -12.50 8.88 -16.86
CA TRP A 16 -12.53 7.90 -15.78
C TRP A 16 -11.24 7.09 -15.68
N TRP A 17 -10.55 6.91 -16.82
CA TRP A 17 -9.37 6.08 -16.94
C TRP A 17 -8.56 6.43 -18.19
N VAL A 18 -7.24 6.36 -18.07
CA VAL A 18 -6.32 6.34 -19.21
C VAL A 18 -5.34 5.20 -19.04
N TRP A 19 -4.94 4.56 -20.13
CA TRP A 19 -3.95 3.48 -20.13
C TRP A 19 -2.52 4.02 -20.14
N ASP A 20 -2.23 4.98 -19.28
CA ASP A 20 -0.89 5.54 -19.14
C ASP A 20 -0.01 4.68 -18.20
N ALA A 21 1.29 5.00 -18.17
CA ALA A 21 2.25 4.23 -17.37
C ALA A 21 1.92 4.23 -15.87
N ARG A 22 1.36 5.33 -15.34
CA ARG A 22 1.06 5.47 -13.91
C ARG A 22 -0.18 4.67 -13.51
N LEU A 23 -1.31 4.88 -14.18
CA LEU A 23 -2.55 4.18 -13.84
C LEU A 23 -2.42 2.68 -14.09
N THR A 24 -1.76 2.29 -15.18
CA THR A 24 -1.52 0.87 -15.49
C THR A 24 -0.64 0.22 -14.42
N SER A 25 0.47 0.85 -14.01
CA SER A 25 1.33 0.29 -12.95
C SER A 25 0.65 0.26 -11.58
N VAL A 26 -0.25 1.20 -11.27
CA VAL A 26 -1.09 1.15 -10.06
C VAL A 26 -2.13 0.02 -10.13
N LEU A 27 -2.71 -0.26 -11.30
CA LEU A 27 -3.58 -1.43 -11.50
C LEU A 27 -2.79 -2.73 -11.29
N VAL A 28 -1.58 -2.83 -11.85
CA VAL A 28 -0.68 -3.97 -11.60
C VAL A 28 -0.38 -4.10 -10.11
N LEU A 29 -0.10 -3.00 -9.40
CA LEU A 29 0.12 -3.02 -7.96
C LEU A 29 -1.11 -3.54 -7.19
N PHE A 30 -2.31 -3.12 -7.59
CA PHE A 30 -3.56 -3.60 -7.01
C PHE A 30 -3.74 -5.11 -7.21
N LEU A 31 -3.50 -5.61 -8.42
CA LEU A 31 -3.58 -7.04 -8.73
C LEU A 31 -2.52 -7.85 -7.96
N LEU A 32 -1.29 -7.33 -7.83
CA LEU A 32 -0.24 -7.93 -6.99
C LEU A 32 -0.67 -8.00 -5.53
N TYR A 33 -1.32 -6.97 -5.00
CA TYR A 33 -1.81 -6.95 -3.62
C TYR A 33 -2.92 -7.99 -3.39
N VAL A 34 -3.91 -8.06 -4.28
CA VAL A 34 -4.97 -9.08 -4.23
C VAL A 34 -4.37 -10.48 -4.38
N GLY A 35 -3.47 -10.66 -5.34
CA GLY A 35 -2.75 -11.92 -5.57
C GLY A 35 -1.93 -12.36 -4.35
N TYR A 36 -1.27 -11.42 -3.67
CA TYR A 36 -0.55 -11.69 -2.43
C TYR A 36 -1.48 -12.23 -1.34
N MET A 37 -2.62 -11.57 -1.11
CA MET A 37 -3.59 -12.03 -0.11
C MET A 37 -4.20 -13.37 -0.49
N ALA A 38 -4.59 -13.55 -1.75
CA ALA A 38 -5.16 -14.79 -2.25
C ALA A 38 -4.17 -15.96 -2.11
N LEU A 39 -2.91 -15.77 -2.50
CA LEU A 39 -1.86 -16.79 -2.38
C LEU A 39 -1.59 -17.18 -0.93
N ARG A 40 -1.62 -16.20 -0.02
CA ARG A 40 -1.45 -16.47 1.42
C ARG A 40 -2.63 -17.22 2.01
N ALA A 41 -3.84 -17.01 1.49
CA ALA A 41 -5.07 -17.68 1.93
C ALA A 41 -5.29 -19.05 1.29
N SER A 42 -4.67 -19.34 0.13
CA SER A 42 -4.90 -20.57 -0.63
C SER A 42 -4.02 -21.76 -0.21
N ILE A 43 -3.10 -21.57 0.75
CA ILE A 43 -2.15 -22.60 1.18
C ILE A 43 -2.32 -22.82 2.69
N ASP A 44 -2.68 -24.05 3.07
CA ASP A 44 -2.93 -24.40 4.48
C ASP A 44 -1.66 -24.38 5.34
N ASP A 45 -0.53 -24.83 4.78
CA ASP A 45 0.77 -24.76 5.44
C ASP A 45 1.25 -23.31 5.52
N GLU A 46 1.17 -22.73 6.72
CA GLU A 46 1.50 -21.33 6.99
C GLU A 46 2.94 -20.96 6.55
N THR A 47 3.90 -21.89 6.68
CA THR A 47 5.29 -21.63 6.31
C THR A 47 5.46 -21.61 4.80
N ARG A 48 4.83 -22.55 4.08
CA ARG A 48 4.82 -22.57 2.61
C ARG A 48 4.07 -21.36 2.05
N ALA A 49 2.92 -21.02 2.63
CA ALA A 49 2.14 -19.84 2.26
C ALA A 49 2.98 -18.55 2.41
N ALA A 50 3.66 -18.40 3.55
CA ALA A 50 4.52 -17.25 3.82
C ALA A 50 5.69 -17.15 2.82
N ARG A 51 6.35 -18.26 2.49
CA ARG A 51 7.45 -18.29 1.51
C ARG A 51 6.97 -17.91 0.11
N ALA A 52 5.86 -18.50 -0.35
CA ALA A 52 5.30 -18.21 -1.67
C ALA A 52 4.87 -16.73 -1.77
N ALA A 53 4.18 -16.21 -0.75
CA ALA A 53 3.79 -14.81 -0.69
C ALA A 53 5.00 -13.87 -0.64
N ALA A 54 6.08 -14.23 0.08
CA ALA A 54 7.31 -13.44 0.12
C ALA A 54 7.98 -13.32 -1.26
N VAL A 55 8.04 -14.42 -2.03
CA VAL A 55 8.55 -14.41 -3.41
C VAL A 55 7.73 -13.45 -4.28
N LEU A 56 6.39 -13.56 -4.24
CA LEU A 56 5.52 -12.65 -4.98
C LEU A 56 5.71 -11.19 -4.55
N GLY A 57 5.87 -10.94 -3.26
CA GLY A 57 6.15 -9.61 -2.71
C GLY A 57 7.47 -9.02 -3.22
N LEU A 58 8.54 -9.82 -3.27
CA LEU A 58 9.83 -9.40 -3.81
C LEU A 58 9.76 -9.09 -5.31
N VAL A 59 9.06 -9.90 -6.09
CA VAL A 59 8.82 -9.62 -7.51
C VAL A 59 7.99 -8.33 -7.67
N GLY A 60 6.94 -8.18 -6.86
CA GLY A 60 6.09 -6.99 -6.86
C GLY A 60 6.81 -5.71 -6.46
N LEU A 61 7.90 -5.80 -5.69
CA LEU A 61 8.73 -4.66 -5.30
C LEU A 61 9.27 -3.90 -6.53
N ILE A 62 9.54 -4.60 -7.63
CA ILE A 62 10.01 -4.02 -8.89
C ILE A 62 8.99 -3.02 -9.45
N ASN A 63 7.70 -3.19 -9.17
CA ASN A 63 6.67 -2.28 -9.64
C ASN A 63 6.70 -0.91 -8.92
N LEU A 64 7.26 -0.83 -7.70
CA LEU A 64 7.32 0.43 -6.95
C LEU A 64 8.12 1.54 -7.66
N PRO A 65 9.37 1.32 -8.14
CA PRO A 65 10.07 2.33 -8.90
C PRO A 65 9.35 2.68 -10.20
N ILE A 66 8.71 1.71 -10.87
CA ILE A 66 7.91 1.97 -12.09
C ILE A 66 6.78 2.95 -11.78
N VAL A 67 5.99 2.70 -10.73
CA VAL A 67 4.93 3.61 -10.30
C VAL A 67 5.50 4.99 -9.93
N LYS A 68 6.59 5.03 -9.14
CA LYS A 68 7.19 6.28 -8.64
C LYS A 68 7.68 7.17 -9.78
N PHE A 69 8.44 6.60 -10.71
CA PHE A 69 9.11 7.33 -11.80
C PHE A 69 8.29 7.36 -13.10
N SER A 70 7.10 6.75 -13.13
CA SER A 70 6.20 6.80 -14.29
C SER A 70 5.91 8.21 -14.82
N VAL A 71 5.88 9.22 -13.94
CA VAL A 71 5.70 10.64 -14.30
C VAL A 71 6.93 11.32 -14.86
N ASP A 72 8.10 10.76 -14.59
CA ASP A 72 9.38 11.29 -15.05
C ASP A 72 9.81 10.61 -16.37
N TRP A 73 9.48 9.31 -16.52
CA TRP A 73 9.88 8.50 -17.67
C TRP A 73 8.92 8.57 -18.87
N TRP A 74 7.62 8.81 -18.64
CA TRP A 74 6.62 8.82 -19.70
C TRP A 74 5.70 10.04 -19.63
N ASN A 75 5.10 10.36 -20.77
CA ASN A 75 3.99 11.29 -20.82
C ASN A 75 2.76 10.63 -20.19
N THR A 76 2.38 11.15 -19.03
CA THR A 76 1.20 10.73 -18.26
C THR A 76 0.35 11.95 -17.95
N LEU A 77 -0.93 11.72 -17.68
CA LEU A 77 -1.85 12.74 -17.18
C LEU A 77 -1.42 13.31 -15.82
N HIS A 78 -0.58 12.59 -15.08
CA HIS A 78 -0.20 12.92 -13.72
C HIS A 78 0.98 13.89 -13.67
N GLN A 79 0.85 14.91 -12.82
CA GLN A 79 1.93 15.85 -12.56
C GLN A 79 3.10 15.23 -11.76
N PRO A 80 4.33 15.76 -11.93
CA PRO A 80 5.48 15.46 -11.07
C PRO A 80 5.31 15.93 -9.61
N ALA A 81 6.30 15.65 -8.76
CA ALA A 81 6.24 15.96 -7.33
C ALA A 81 6.11 17.46 -7.02
N SER A 82 5.16 17.81 -6.14
CA SER A 82 4.88 19.21 -5.73
C SER A 82 5.39 19.57 -4.33
N LEU A 83 5.56 18.57 -3.44
CA LEU A 83 5.99 18.79 -2.05
C LEU A 83 7.52 18.74 -1.91
N LEU A 84 8.10 17.56 -2.12
CA LEU A 84 9.53 17.32 -2.04
C LEU A 84 10.15 17.35 -3.43
N ARG A 85 10.67 18.52 -3.82
CA ARG A 85 11.34 18.74 -5.10
C ARG A 85 12.56 19.66 -4.94
N ALA A 86 13.47 19.61 -5.91
CA ALA A 86 14.58 20.57 -5.99
C ALA A 86 14.02 22.00 -6.13
N GLY A 87 14.50 22.93 -5.31
CA GLY A 87 14.01 24.31 -5.27
C GLY A 87 12.83 24.56 -4.32
N GLY A 88 12.45 23.59 -3.47
CA GLY A 88 11.39 23.75 -2.47
C GLY A 88 9.98 23.46 -3.02
N SER A 89 8.98 23.39 -2.13
CA SER A 89 7.61 23.02 -2.52
C SER A 89 7.02 24.03 -3.53
N SER A 90 6.27 23.52 -4.51
CA SER A 90 5.49 24.34 -5.45
C SER A 90 4.04 24.58 -4.99
N LEU A 91 3.67 24.07 -3.82
CA LEU A 91 2.30 24.20 -3.29
C LEU A 91 2.10 25.59 -2.70
N ASP A 92 0.93 26.18 -2.95
CA ASP A 92 0.52 27.39 -2.24
C ASP A 92 0.45 27.10 -0.72
N PRO A 93 0.94 28.01 0.14
CA PRO A 93 0.88 27.85 1.59
C PRO A 93 -0.52 27.49 2.13
N ALA A 94 -1.59 27.96 1.49
CA ALA A 94 -2.97 27.63 1.85
C ALA A 94 -3.29 26.13 1.74
N TYR A 95 -2.63 25.40 0.83
CA TYR A 95 -2.78 23.94 0.71
C TYR A 95 -1.75 23.18 1.54
N LEU A 96 -0.58 23.79 1.79
CA LEU A 96 0.51 23.13 2.51
C LEU A 96 0.12 22.80 3.95
N GLN A 97 -0.50 23.72 4.67
CA GLN A 97 -0.90 23.49 6.06
C GLN A 97 -1.90 22.32 6.20
N PRO A 98 -3.06 22.30 5.51
CA PRO A 98 -3.98 21.17 5.56
C PRO A 98 -3.33 19.84 5.15
N LEU A 99 -2.48 19.86 4.13
CA LEU A 99 -1.76 18.67 3.66
C LEU A 99 -0.88 18.09 4.77
N LEU A 100 -0.03 18.91 5.40
CA LEU A 100 0.87 18.47 6.46
C LEU A 100 0.10 18.00 7.70
N THR A 101 -0.98 18.69 8.07
CA THR A 101 -1.85 18.29 9.19
C THR A 101 -2.48 16.93 8.94
N MET A 102 -3.08 16.71 7.76
CA MET A 102 -3.67 15.41 7.43
C MET A 102 -2.61 14.32 7.30
N MET A 103 -1.46 14.62 6.71
CA MET A 103 -0.35 13.66 6.62
C MET A 103 0.12 13.21 8.00
N ALA A 104 0.26 14.15 8.96
CA ALA A 104 0.60 13.83 10.33
C ALA A 104 -0.51 13.01 11.03
N ALA A 105 -1.77 13.43 10.90
CA ALA A 105 -2.91 12.75 11.51
C ALA A 105 -3.05 11.30 11.02
N TYR A 106 -2.99 11.07 9.71
CA TYR A 106 -3.02 9.73 9.13
C TYR A 106 -1.76 8.93 9.46
N GLY A 107 -0.59 9.57 9.55
CA GLY A 107 0.65 8.93 10.00
C GLY A 107 0.54 8.41 11.44
N VAL A 108 0.03 9.23 12.36
CA VAL A 108 -0.21 8.83 13.76
C VAL A 108 -1.25 7.72 13.83
N LEU A 109 -2.36 7.84 13.09
CA LEU A 109 -3.40 6.81 13.03
C LEU A 109 -2.81 5.47 12.53
N PHE A 110 -2.04 5.52 11.45
CA PHE A 110 -1.37 4.34 10.91
C PHE A 110 -0.46 3.67 11.95
N LEU A 111 0.39 4.45 12.62
CA LEU A 111 1.30 3.93 13.65
C LEU A 111 0.53 3.31 14.83
N ALA A 112 -0.53 3.97 15.28
CA ALA A 112 -1.38 3.46 16.36
C ALA A 112 -2.03 2.11 15.99
N LEU A 113 -2.60 2.03 14.78
CA LEU A 113 -3.21 0.79 14.27
C LEU A 113 -2.16 -0.31 14.06
N TRP A 114 -0.99 0.04 13.54
CA TRP A 114 0.08 -0.91 13.27
C TRP A 114 0.66 -1.50 14.56
N ILE A 115 0.94 -0.66 15.57
CA ILE A 115 1.38 -1.11 16.89
C ILE A 115 0.31 -2.01 17.52
N THR A 116 -0.96 -1.62 17.41
CA THR A 116 -2.08 -2.44 17.92
C THR A 116 -2.15 -3.79 17.23
N ALA A 117 -2.00 -3.83 15.90
CA ALA A 117 -1.98 -5.06 15.12
C ALA A 117 -0.82 -5.98 15.54
N ILE A 118 0.40 -5.44 15.70
CA ILE A 118 1.57 -6.21 16.17
C ILE A 118 1.31 -6.76 17.57
N ARG A 119 0.80 -5.95 18.51
CA ARG A 119 0.51 -6.38 19.89
C ARG A 119 -0.53 -7.50 19.91
N THR A 120 -1.58 -7.38 19.10
CA THR A 120 -2.62 -8.40 18.95
C THR A 120 -2.04 -9.70 18.40
N GLU A 121 -1.17 -9.62 17.38
CA GLU A 121 -0.53 -10.80 16.79
C GLU A 121 0.41 -11.51 17.77
N VAL A 122 1.23 -10.76 18.51
CA VAL A 122 2.10 -11.33 19.55
C VAL A 122 1.28 -12.02 20.64
N ARG A 123 0.19 -11.40 21.09
CA ARG A 123 -0.72 -12.00 22.08
C ARG A 123 -1.39 -13.27 21.55
N ARG A 124 -1.87 -13.25 20.31
CA ARG A 124 -2.47 -14.42 19.64
C ARG A 124 -1.50 -15.60 19.59
N ARG A 125 -0.25 -15.37 19.18
CA ARG A 125 0.80 -16.40 19.14
C ARG A 125 1.12 -16.95 20.53
N ARG A 126 1.20 -16.08 21.54
CA ARG A 126 1.43 -16.51 22.93
C ARG A 126 0.29 -17.39 23.45
N ALA A 127 -0.96 -16.99 23.21
CA ALA A 127 -2.13 -17.77 23.61
C ALA A 127 -2.16 -19.15 22.93
N ALA A 128 -1.90 -19.22 21.63
CA ALA A 128 -1.82 -20.49 20.89
C ALA A 128 -0.70 -21.40 21.43
N ALA A 129 0.48 -20.85 21.72
CA ALA A 129 1.58 -21.61 22.30
C ALA A 129 1.27 -22.16 23.70
N LEU A 130 0.57 -21.39 24.54
CA LEU A 130 0.11 -21.82 25.86
C LEU A 130 -0.95 -22.94 25.77
N ALA A 131 -1.93 -22.78 24.88
CA ALA A 131 -2.95 -23.82 24.64
C ALA A 131 -2.33 -25.14 24.16
N ALA A 132 -1.36 -25.08 23.24
CA ALA A 132 -0.63 -26.25 22.75
C ALA A 132 0.30 -26.88 23.82
N ARG A 133 0.67 -26.16 24.88
CA ARG A 133 1.38 -26.73 26.03
C ARG A 133 0.41 -27.42 26.99
N ALA A 134 -0.71 -26.78 27.31
CA ALA A 134 -1.73 -27.36 28.18
C ALA A 134 -2.27 -28.69 27.62
N ALA A 135 -2.54 -28.76 26.31
CA ALA A 135 -3.01 -29.98 25.64
C ALA A 135 -1.97 -31.13 25.60
N ARG A 136 -0.69 -30.86 25.91
CA ARG A 136 0.35 -31.91 26.02
C ARG A 136 0.42 -32.54 27.41
N PHE A 137 -0.18 -31.90 28.41
CA PHE A 137 -0.19 -32.36 29.80
C PHE A 137 -1.57 -32.88 30.25
N ALA A 138 -2.56 -32.87 29.35
CA ALA A 138 -3.87 -33.49 29.52
C ALA A 138 -3.89 -34.82 28.75
#